data_AF-A0A1A8ZPV1-F1
#
_entry.id   AF-A0A1A8ZPV1-F1
#
_cell.length_a   1.000
_cell.length_b   1.000
_cell.length_c   1.000
_cell.angle_alpha   90.00
_cell.angle_beta   90.00
_cell.angle_gamma   90.00
#
_symmetry.space_group_name_H-M   'P 1'
#
loop_
_entity.id
_entity.type
_entity.pdbx_description
1 polymer ?
#
loop_
_entity_poly.entity_id
_entity_poly.type
_entity_poly.pdbx_seq_one_letter_code
_entity_poly.pdbx_strand_id
1 'polypeptide(L)'
;MIGVQPVATPGAPLARRNPVAKLAAALIFSFVLVATLDPVAPAIAIAVELAVLPLFGVRYRVLARRAWPLLASAVGILVTLVLFAADRSGPVLLQAGPILVTQGVLVTAAGLVLRTLAVALPGIIVFATTDPTDLADALIQNARAPARFAIGALAAFRLVPLLEQEWRMISMARRARGVDAGRNPLARLRLFGSTAFALLVGAIRRGTRLAVAMDARGFDAGTPRTVARRQRFTRADGLLVAGAAVLAGGALAVSVALGTFRPLIG
;
A
#
# COMPACT_ATOMS: atom_id res chain seq x y z
N MET A 1 -15.62 5.37 -9.00
CA MET A 1 -16.06 5.14 -7.61
C MET A 1 -15.04 4.27 -6.90
N ILE A 2 -13.96 4.88 -6.40
CA ILE A 2 -13.06 4.20 -5.46
C ILE A 2 -13.68 4.43 -4.09
N GLY A 3 -14.61 3.56 -3.70
CA GLY A 3 -15.13 3.57 -2.34
C GLY A 3 -13.98 3.22 -1.41
N VAL A 4 -13.51 4.18 -0.63
CA VAL A 4 -12.55 3.98 0.47
C VAL A 4 -13.29 3.37 1.67
N GLN A 5 -14.12 2.36 1.43
CA GLN A 5 -14.71 1.58 2.52
C GLN A 5 -13.81 0.38 2.77
N PRO A 6 -13.50 0.07 4.04
CA PRO A 6 -12.70 -1.08 4.39
C PRO A 6 -13.43 -2.33 3.91
N VAL A 7 -12.69 -3.21 3.23
CA VAL A 7 -13.25 -4.44 2.64
C VAL A 7 -13.48 -5.51 3.72
N ALA A 8 -12.89 -5.32 4.90
CA ALA A 8 -12.89 -6.28 5.98
C ALA A 8 -14.31 -6.53 6.51
N THR A 9 -14.66 -7.80 6.67
CA THR A 9 -15.91 -8.19 7.32
C THR A 9 -15.92 -7.75 8.79
N PRO A 10 -17.04 -7.18 9.30
CA PRO A 10 -17.11 -6.66 10.67
C PRO A 10 -16.80 -7.69 11.76
N GLY A 11 -16.93 -9.00 11.50
CA GLY A 11 -16.71 -10.06 12.49
C GLY A 11 -15.26 -10.53 12.64
N ALA A 12 -14.32 -10.05 11.82
CA ALA A 12 -12.98 -10.62 11.78
C ALA A 12 -12.10 -10.19 12.98
N PRO A 13 -11.44 -11.13 13.68
CA PRO A 13 -10.74 -10.86 14.94
C PRO A 13 -9.48 -10.00 14.78
N LEU A 14 -8.81 -10.05 13.62
CA LEU A 14 -7.65 -9.22 13.31
C LEU A 14 -8.02 -7.90 12.62
N ALA A 15 -9.19 -7.83 11.98
CA ALA A 15 -9.66 -6.61 11.33
C ALA A 15 -9.94 -5.48 12.31
N ARG A 16 -10.33 -5.78 13.55
CA ARG A 16 -10.61 -4.78 14.60
C ARG A 16 -9.38 -4.30 15.37
N ARG A 17 -8.19 -4.82 15.04
CA ARG A 17 -6.94 -4.51 15.76
C ARG A 17 -6.40 -3.14 15.40
N ASN A 18 -5.58 -2.61 16.29
CA ASN A 18 -5.05 -1.26 16.18
C ASN A 18 -4.31 -1.08 14.83
N PRO A 19 -4.65 -0.03 14.05
CA PRO A 19 -4.00 0.29 12.76
C PRO A 19 -2.46 0.31 12.81
N VAL A 20 -1.90 0.89 13.88
CA VAL A 20 -0.44 0.97 14.06
C VAL A 20 0.17 -0.41 14.29
N ALA A 21 -0.53 -1.29 15.01
CA ALA A 21 -0.06 -2.66 15.22
C ALA A 21 -0.07 -3.48 13.94
N LYS A 22 -1.12 -3.34 13.11
CA LYS A 22 -1.17 -3.96 11.78
C LYS A 22 -0.05 -3.45 10.88
N LEU A 23 0.18 -2.13 10.88
CA LEU A 23 1.27 -1.52 10.11
C LEU A 23 2.64 -1.99 10.59
N ALA A 24 2.87 -2.03 11.91
CA ALA A 24 4.12 -2.52 12.50
C ALA A 24 4.35 -4.00 12.17
N ALA A 25 3.30 -4.83 12.29
CA ALA A 25 3.35 -6.24 11.92
C ALA A 25 3.72 -6.43 10.44
N ALA A 26 3.08 -5.68 9.53
CA ALA A 26 3.42 -5.72 8.10
C ALA A 26 4.85 -5.24 7.83
N LEU A 27 5.29 -4.14 8.45
CA LEU A 27 6.65 -3.63 8.28
C LEU A 27 7.71 -4.61 8.78
N ILE A 28 7.52 -5.20 9.96
CA ILE A 28 8.44 -6.20 10.51
C ILE A 28 8.48 -7.44 9.62
N PHE A 29 7.32 -7.93 9.21
CA PHE A 29 7.21 -9.10 8.33
C PHE A 29 7.91 -8.85 6.98
N SER A 30 7.64 -7.73 6.33
CA SER A 30 8.28 -7.33 5.08
C SER A 30 9.79 -7.11 5.24
N PHE A 31 10.24 -6.44 6.30
CA PHE A 31 11.66 -6.13 6.52
C PHE A 31 12.50 -7.40 6.68
N VAL A 32 11.99 -8.37 7.44
CA VAL A 32 12.66 -9.68 7.63
C VAL A 32 12.81 -10.43 6.30
N LEU A 33 11.80 -10.37 5.42
CA LEU A 33 11.83 -11.06 4.12
C LEU A 33 12.70 -10.38 3.07
N VAL A 34 12.91 -9.06 3.17
CA VAL A 34 13.82 -8.33 2.29
C VAL A 34 15.27 -8.82 2.45
N ALA A 35 15.65 -9.31 3.62
CA ALA A 35 17.03 -9.72 3.92
C ALA A 35 17.49 -11.02 3.20
N THR A 36 16.60 -11.69 2.47
CA THR A 36 16.82 -13.04 1.91
C THR A 36 16.82 -13.06 0.39
N LEU A 37 17.82 -13.67 -0.22
CA LEU A 37 17.94 -13.84 -1.67
C LEU A 37 17.24 -15.09 -2.23
N ASP A 38 16.71 -15.95 -1.37
CA ASP A 38 16.19 -17.27 -1.78
C ASP A 38 14.73 -17.24 -2.23
N PRO A 39 14.32 -18.18 -3.10
CA PRO A 39 12.93 -18.33 -3.51
C PRO A 39 12.05 -19.02 -2.46
N VAL A 40 12.63 -19.81 -1.55
CA VAL A 40 11.89 -20.64 -0.59
C VAL A 40 11.25 -19.79 0.52
N ALA A 41 12.01 -18.90 1.16
CA ALA A 41 11.47 -18.09 2.25
C ALA A 41 10.29 -17.19 1.84
N PRO A 42 10.36 -16.46 0.69
CA PRO A 42 9.21 -15.70 0.18
C PRO A 42 8.01 -16.57 -0.18
N ALA A 43 8.22 -17.79 -0.70
CA ALA A 43 7.12 -18.71 -1.00
C ALA A 43 6.38 -19.16 0.27
N ILE A 44 7.12 -19.52 1.33
CA ILE A 44 6.56 -19.87 2.63
C ILE A 44 5.83 -18.66 3.23
N ALA A 45 6.42 -17.47 3.15
CA ALA A 45 5.81 -16.24 3.63
C ALA A 45 4.47 -15.96 2.94
N ILE A 46 4.40 -16.05 1.61
CA ILE A 46 3.14 -15.89 0.87
C ILE A 46 2.11 -16.93 1.31
N ALA A 47 2.51 -18.19 1.50
CA ALA A 47 1.60 -19.23 1.97
C ALA A 47 1.03 -18.90 3.36
N VAL A 48 1.88 -18.43 4.28
CA VAL A 48 1.47 -17.97 5.62
C VAL A 48 0.53 -16.76 5.53
N GLU A 49 0.85 -15.76 4.71
CA GLU A 49 0.00 -14.59 4.51
C GLU A 49 -1.39 -14.96 3.98
N LEU A 50 -1.44 -15.84 2.98
CA LEU A 50 -2.69 -16.35 2.44
C LEU A 50 -3.47 -17.14 3.49
N ALA A 51 -2.81 -17.92 4.34
CA ALA A 51 -3.45 -18.66 5.43
C ALA A 51 -4.01 -17.75 6.53
N VAL A 52 -3.35 -16.61 6.80
CA VAL A 52 -3.79 -15.61 7.81
C VAL A 52 -4.86 -14.67 7.24
N LEU A 53 -4.96 -14.51 5.92
CA LEU A 53 -5.91 -13.61 5.24
C LEU A 53 -7.37 -13.73 5.72
N PRO A 54 -7.94 -14.94 5.94
CA PRO A 54 -9.31 -15.09 6.46
C PRO A 54 -9.50 -14.49 7.86
N LEU A 55 -8.46 -14.48 8.69
CA LEU A 55 -8.50 -13.88 10.05
C LEU A 55 -8.62 -12.34 9.99
N PHE A 56 -8.17 -11.73 8.90
CA PHE A 56 -8.40 -10.32 8.57
C PHE A 56 -9.76 -10.07 7.90
N GLY A 57 -10.54 -11.13 7.60
CA GLY A 57 -11.86 -11.00 7.01
C GLY A 57 -11.86 -10.57 5.55
N VAL A 58 -10.74 -10.74 4.84
CA VAL A 58 -10.56 -10.36 3.43
C VAL A 58 -10.76 -11.58 2.54
N ARG A 59 -11.59 -11.44 1.51
CA ARG A 59 -11.78 -12.49 0.49
C ARG A 59 -10.59 -12.53 -0.47
N TYR A 60 -10.09 -13.73 -0.80
CA TYR A 60 -9.00 -13.92 -1.77
C TYR A 60 -9.24 -13.21 -3.11
N ARG A 61 -10.48 -13.18 -3.61
CA ARG A 61 -10.85 -12.47 -4.86
C ARG A 61 -10.61 -10.96 -4.79
N VAL A 62 -10.80 -10.34 -3.61
CA VAL A 62 -10.56 -8.90 -3.45
C VAL A 62 -9.06 -8.62 -3.36
N LEU A 63 -8.31 -9.49 -2.68
CA LEU A 63 -6.85 -9.41 -2.67
C LEU A 63 -6.29 -9.53 -4.09
N ALA A 64 -6.71 -10.52 -4.87
CA ALA A 64 -6.26 -10.70 -6.26
C ALA A 64 -6.57 -9.47 -7.14
N ARG A 65 -7.74 -8.84 -6.97
CA ARG A 65 -8.08 -7.61 -7.71
C ARG A 65 -7.23 -6.41 -7.29
N ARG A 66 -6.87 -6.30 -6.00
CA ARG A 66 -5.99 -5.22 -5.50
C ARG A 66 -4.51 -5.49 -5.81
N ALA A 67 -4.10 -6.74 -5.88
CA ALA A 67 -2.76 -7.19 -6.20
C ALA A 67 -2.46 -7.21 -7.71
N TRP A 68 -3.44 -6.88 -8.58
CA TRP A 68 -3.24 -6.83 -10.03
C TRP A 68 -2.01 -6.00 -10.47
N PRO A 69 -1.68 -4.83 -9.86
CA PRO A 69 -0.48 -4.08 -10.24
C PRO A 69 0.80 -4.81 -9.85
N LEU A 70 0.78 -5.57 -8.75
CA LEU A 70 1.91 -6.40 -8.34
C LEU A 70 2.10 -7.57 -9.31
N LEU A 71 1.02 -8.20 -9.75
CA LEU A 71 1.09 -9.25 -10.78
C LEU A 71 1.62 -8.69 -12.11
N ALA A 72 1.24 -7.45 -12.46
CA ALA A 72 1.82 -6.77 -13.61
C ALA A 72 3.33 -6.50 -13.43
N SER A 73 3.76 -6.12 -12.23
CA SER A 73 5.18 -5.95 -11.90
C SER A 73 5.97 -7.26 -12.01
N ALA A 74 5.34 -8.39 -11.66
CA ALA A 74 5.97 -9.71 -11.78
C ALA A 74 6.29 -10.06 -13.24
N VAL A 75 5.37 -9.76 -14.16
CA VAL A 75 5.61 -9.91 -15.61
C VAL A 75 6.75 -8.98 -16.05
N GLY A 76 6.76 -7.73 -15.57
CA GLY A 76 7.85 -6.80 -15.84
C GLY A 76 9.22 -7.33 -15.40
N ILE A 77 9.32 -7.82 -14.16
CA ILE A 77 10.54 -8.44 -13.62
C ILE A 77 11.01 -9.61 -14.49
N LEU A 78 10.09 -10.50 -14.87
CA LEU A 78 10.40 -11.66 -15.69
C LEU A 78 10.94 -11.24 -17.06
N VAL A 79 10.27 -10.30 -17.74
CA VAL A 79 10.70 -9.78 -19.03
C VAL A 79 12.08 -9.12 -18.93
N THR A 80 12.30 -8.29 -17.90
CA THR A 80 13.59 -7.63 -17.70
C THR A 80 14.71 -8.64 -17.48
N LEU A 81 14.52 -9.67 -16.65
CA LEU A 81 15.56 -10.67 -16.40
C LEU A 81 15.81 -11.56 -17.61
N VAL A 82 14.78 -11.95 -18.36
CA VAL A 82 14.95 -12.74 -19.59
C VAL A 82 15.75 -11.97 -20.64
N LEU A 83 15.55 -10.65 -20.75
CA LEU A 83 16.24 -9.83 -21.76
C LEU A 83 17.63 -9.37 -21.31
N PHE A 84 17.83 -9.07 -20.02
CA PHE A 84 19.02 -8.36 -19.54
C PHE A 84 19.83 -9.09 -18.46
N ALA A 85 19.49 -10.32 -18.07
CA ALA A 85 20.28 -11.04 -17.07
C ALA A 85 21.73 -11.26 -17.56
N ALA A 86 22.68 -10.75 -16.77
CA ALA A 86 24.11 -10.91 -17.00
C ALA A 86 24.60 -12.32 -16.66
N ASP A 87 24.00 -12.95 -15.64
CA ASP A 87 24.30 -14.32 -15.24
C ASP A 87 23.29 -15.28 -15.87
N ARG A 88 23.77 -16.12 -16.80
CA ARG A 88 22.97 -17.10 -17.55
C ARG A 88 23.41 -18.52 -17.23
N SER A 89 23.46 -18.82 -15.95
CA SER A 89 23.81 -20.15 -15.46
C SER A 89 22.74 -21.22 -15.79
N GLY A 90 23.21 -22.46 -15.98
CA GLY A 90 22.37 -23.65 -16.21
C GLY A 90 22.02 -23.93 -17.68
N PRO A 91 21.24 -25.00 -17.93
CA PRO A 91 20.86 -25.41 -19.28
C PRO A 91 19.96 -24.35 -19.94
N VAL A 92 20.13 -24.19 -21.25
CA VAL A 92 19.28 -23.34 -22.09
C VAL A 92 17.97 -24.09 -22.34
N LEU A 93 16.84 -23.50 -21.93
CA LEU A 93 15.52 -24.08 -22.18
C LEU A 93 14.92 -23.57 -23.49
N LEU A 94 15.16 -22.29 -23.82
CA LEU A 94 14.62 -21.67 -25.01
C LEU A 94 15.59 -20.63 -25.54
N GLN A 95 15.92 -20.74 -26.83
CA GLN A 95 16.75 -19.79 -27.55
C GLN A 95 15.98 -19.32 -28.78
N ALA A 96 15.53 -18.07 -28.77
CA ALA A 96 14.81 -17.45 -29.86
C ALA A 96 15.37 -16.04 -30.10
N GLY A 97 16.36 -15.94 -30.99
CA GLY A 97 17.02 -14.66 -31.31
C GLY A 97 17.70 -14.03 -30.09
N PRO A 98 17.43 -12.75 -29.73
CA PRO A 98 18.02 -12.10 -28.55
C PRO A 98 17.47 -12.65 -27.22
N ILE A 99 16.44 -13.50 -27.26
CA ILE A 99 15.81 -14.09 -26.08
C ILE A 99 16.51 -15.43 -25.79
N LEU A 100 17.30 -15.46 -24.72
CA LEU A 100 17.94 -16.67 -24.21
C LEU A 100 17.41 -16.94 -22.80
N VAL A 101 16.56 -17.95 -22.67
CA VAL A 101 15.99 -18.38 -21.39
C VAL A 101 16.80 -19.54 -20.86
N THR A 102 17.53 -19.31 -19.77
CA THR A 102 18.22 -20.37 -19.02
C THR A 102 17.48 -20.69 -17.73
N GLN A 103 17.76 -21.87 -17.19
CA GLN A 103 17.18 -22.30 -15.91
C GLN A 103 17.54 -21.33 -14.77
N GLY A 104 18.78 -20.84 -14.72
CA GLY A 104 19.23 -19.89 -13.70
C GLY A 104 18.46 -18.57 -13.74
N VAL A 105 18.16 -18.05 -14.93
CA VAL A 105 17.35 -16.84 -15.11
C VAL A 105 15.93 -17.04 -14.60
N LEU A 106 15.30 -18.18 -14.92
CA LEU A 106 13.95 -18.50 -14.44
C LEU A 106 13.88 -18.63 -12.92
N VAL A 107 14.85 -19.31 -12.29
CA VAL A 107 14.90 -19.47 -10.83
C VAL A 107 15.11 -18.11 -10.15
N THR A 108 16.00 -17.29 -10.69
CA THR A 108 16.27 -15.93 -10.17
C THR A 108 15.05 -15.02 -10.33
N ALA A 109 14.38 -15.07 -11.48
CA ALA A 109 13.16 -14.33 -11.74
C ALA A 109 12.02 -14.77 -10.83
N ALA A 110 11.82 -16.08 -10.66
CA ALA A 110 10.83 -16.62 -9.73
C ALA A 110 11.11 -16.16 -8.29
N GLY A 111 12.36 -16.22 -7.84
CA GLY A 111 12.75 -15.72 -6.51
C GLY A 111 12.47 -14.23 -6.32
N LEU A 112 12.78 -13.39 -7.31
CA LEU A 112 12.53 -11.95 -7.22
C LEU A 112 11.03 -11.60 -7.28
N VAL A 113 10.27 -12.31 -8.11
CA VAL A 113 8.81 -12.17 -8.18
C VAL A 113 8.18 -12.56 -6.84
N LEU A 114 8.54 -13.72 -6.29
CA LEU A 114 8.04 -14.18 -5.01
C LEU A 114 8.42 -13.22 -3.88
N ARG A 115 9.66 -12.70 -3.86
CA ARG A 115 10.07 -11.68 -2.90
C ARG A 115 9.22 -10.41 -3.01
N THR A 116 9.04 -9.90 -4.22
CA THR A 116 8.26 -8.69 -4.47
C THR A 116 6.82 -8.85 -3.98
N LEU A 117 6.22 -10.03 -4.24
CA LEU A 117 4.88 -10.35 -3.76
C LEU A 117 4.84 -10.46 -2.22
N ALA A 118 5.75 -11.22 -1.62
CA ALA A 118 5.80 -11.41 -0.16
C ALA A 118 6.05 -10.09 0.61
N VAL A 119 6.81 -9.16 0.04
CA VAL A 119 7.08 -7.87 0.69
C VAL A 119 5.90 -6.91 0.54
N ALA A 120 5.19 -6.94 -0.60
CA ALA A 120 4.15 -5.97 -0.91
C ALA A 120 2.74 -6.38 -0.43
N LEU A 121 2.44 -7.68 -0.39
CA LEU A 121 1.13 -8.21 0.01
C LEU A 121 0.72 -7.79 1.44
N PRO A 122 1.59 -7.82 2.47
CA PRO A 122 1.22 -7.37 3.82
C PRO A 122 0.74 -5.91 3.82
N GLY A 123 1.39 -5.05 3.05
CA GLY A 123 0.98 -3.65 2.88
C GLY A 123 -0.43 -3.53 2.29
N ILE A 124 -0.73 -4.29 1.24
CA ILE A 124 -2.08 -4.32 0.63
C ILE A 124 -3.13 -4.78 1.65
N ILE A 125 -2.82 -5.80 2.46
CA ILE A 125 -3.73 -6.30 3.49
C ILE A 125 -4.02 -5.22 4.54
N VAL A 126 -3.00 -4.51 5.02
CA VAL A 126 -3.18 -3.42 6.00
C VAL A 126 -4.04 -2.31 5.41
N PHE A 127 -3.72 -1.81 4.21
CA PHE A 127 -4.49 -0.73 3.58
C PHE A 127 -5.90 -1.16 3.16
N ALA A 128 -6.15 -2.46 2.92
CA ALA A 128 -7.49 -2.96 2.62
C ALA A 128 -8.38 -3.10 3.85
N THR A 129 -7.78 -3.22 5.04
CA THR A 129 -8.49 -3.53 6.30
C THR A 129 -8.44 -2.39 7.32
N THR A 130 -7.92 -1.22 6.93
CA THR A 130 -7.67 -0.10 7.84
C THR A 130 -8.23 1.18 7.26
N ASP A 131 -9.05 1.88 8.04
CA ASP A 131 -9.53 3.20 7.69
C ASP A 131 -8.43 4.25 7.85
N PRO A 132 -8.26 5.17 6.88
CA PRO A 132 -7.20 6.17 6.92
C PRO A 132 -7.35 7.13 8.11
N THR A 133 -8.58 7.35 8.57
CA THR A 133 -8.85 8.16 9.77
C THR A 133 -8.38 7.47 11.04
N ASP A 134 -8.66 6.18 11.18
CA ASP A 134 -8.22 5.40 12.34
C ASP A 134 -6.70 5.24 12.36
N LEU A 135 -6.08 5.06 11.18
CA LEU A 135 -4.63 5.03 11.04
C LEU A 135 -3.98 6.35 11.49
N ALA A 136 -4.53 7.49 11.07
CA ALA A 136 -4.03 8.81 11.49
C ALA A 136 -4.18 9.01 13.01
N ASP A 137 -5.34 8.68 13.57
CA ASP A 137 -5.60 8.79 15.01
C ASP A 137 -4.66 7.89 15.83
N ALA A 138 -4.40 6.66 15.35
CA ALA A 138 -3.50 5.71 16.00
C ALA A 138 -2.03 6.12 15.88
N LEU A 139 -1.59 6.71 14.76
CA LEU A 139 -0.24 7.24 14.61
C LEU A 139 0.04 8.38 15.61
N ILE A 140 -0.93 9.26 15.83
CA ILE A 140 -0.81 10.35 16.81
C ILE A 140 -0.74 9.80 18.23
N GLN A 141 -1.65 8.88 18.58
CA GLN A 141 -1.82 8.44 19.97
C GLN A 141 -0.81 7.37 20.39
N ASN A 142 -0.53 6.40 19.52
CA ASN A 142 0.27 5.22 19.84
C ASN A 142 1.72 5.37 19.40
N ALA A 143 1.95 5.86 18.19
CA ALA A 143 3.30 6.09 17.66
C ALA A 143 3.87 7.48 18.03
N ARG A 144 3.08 8.33 18.71
CA ARG A 144 3.45 9.70 19.11
C ARG A 144 3.95 10.55 17.93
N ALA A 145 3.38 10.33 16.74
CA ALA A 145 3.72 11.11 15.56
C ALA A 145 3.34 12.59 15.75
N PRO A 146 4.10 13.55 15.20
CA PRO A 146 3.78 14.97 15.37
C PRO A 146 2.39 15.29 14.82
N ALA A 147 1.49 15.74 15.69
CA ALA A 147 0.08 15.94 15.38
C ALA A 147 -0.15 16.87 14.18
N ARG A 148 0.74 17.84 13.95
CA ARG A 148 0.70 18.75 12.78
C ARG A 148 0.67 18.00 11.44
N PHE A 149 1.48 16.96 11.30
CA PHE A 149 1.58 16.20 10.05
C PHE A 149 0.42 15.23 9.90
N ALA A 150 0.04 14.56 10.98
CA ALA A 150 -1.06 13.60 10.96
C ALA A 150 -2.41 14.28 10.70
N ILE A 151 -2.67 15.44 11.30
CA ILE A 151 -3.91 16.20 11.07
C ILE A 151 -3.93 16.81 9.66
N GLY A 152 -2.78 17.32 9.18
CA GLY A 152 -2.65 17.78 7.80
C GLY A 152 -2.91 16.66 6.78
N ALA A 153 -2.34 15.48 7.00
CA ALA A 153 -2.57 14.31 6.17
C ALA A 153 -4.05 13.87 6.21
N LEU A 154 -4.67 13.84 7.40
CA LEU A 154 -6.08 13.50 7.55
C LEU A 154 -6.99 14.50 6.82
N ALA A 155 -6.70 15.79 6.93
CA ALA A 155 -7.41 16.85 6.20
C ALA A 155 -7.29 16.66 4.69
N ALA A 156 -6.09 16.34 4.20
CA ALA A 156 -5.87 16.02 2.78
C ALA A 156 -6.69 14.80 2.33
N PHE A 157 -6.67 13.70 3.07
CA PHE A 157 -7.48 12.50 2.75
C PHE A 157 -8.98 12.81 2.71
N ARG A 158 -9.47 13.69 3.59
CA ARG A 158 -10.88 14.13 3.58
C ARG A 158 -11.21 15.05 2.40
N LEU A 159 -10.23 15.82 1.91
CA LEU A 159 -10.39 16.71 0.76
C LEU A 159 -10.41 15.97 -0.59
N VAL A 160 -9.70 14.84 -0.71
CA VAL A 160 -9.65 14.03 -1.96
C VAL A 160 -11.05 13.71 -2.53
N PRO A 161 -12.00 13.11 -1.79
CA PRO A 161 -13.33 12.81 -2.35
C PRO A 161 -14.11 14.08 -2.73
N LEU A 162 -13.90 15.18 -2.01
CA LEU A 162 -14.53 16.48 -2.33
C LEU A 162 -13.97 17.05 -3.64
N LEU A 163 -12.65 16.93 -3.86
CA LEU A 163 -12.00 17.35 -5.11
C LEU A 163 -12.46 16.50 -6.30
N GLU A 164 -12.68 15.19 -6.11
CA GLU A 164 -13.25 14.33 -7.16
C GLU A 164 -14.68 14.75 -7.54
N GLN A 165 -15.49 15.15 -6.56
CA GLN A 165 -16.83 15.67 -6.80
C GLN A 165 -16.78 17.00 -7.54
N GLU A 166 -15.93 17.95 -7.11
CA GLU A 166 -15.75 19.22 -7.80
C GLU A 166 -15.21 19.06 -9.22
N TRP A 167 -14.25 18.14 -9.43
CA TRP A 167 -13.74 17.82 -10.75
C TRP A 167 -14.87 17.40 -11.68
N ARG A 168 -15.75 16.51 -11.22
CA ARG A 168 -16.92 16.07 -11.98
C ARG A 168 -17.89 17.21 -12.26
N MET A 169 -18.18 18.05 -11.27
CA MET A 169 -19.06 19.21 -11.43
C MET A 169 -18.53 20.20 -12.48
N ILE A 170 -17.24 20.58 -12.39
CA ILE A 170 -16.61 21.47 -13.37
C ILE A 170 -16.62 20.84 -14.77
N SER A 171 -16.32 19.55 -14.86
CA SER A 171 -16.32 18.82 -16.13
C SER A 171 -17.71 18.74 -16.76
N MET A 172 -18.78 18.61 -15.96
CA MET A 172 -20.16 18.63 -16.45
C MET A 172 -20.59 20.04 -16.87
N ALA A 173 -20.27 21.07 -16.09
CA ALA A 173 -20.58 22.45 -16.41
C ALA A 173 -19.89 22.93 -17.69
N ARG A 174 -18.63 22.53 -17.92
CA ARG A 174 -17.90 22.85 -19.16
C ARG A 174 -18.54 22.18 -20.38
N ARG A 175 -18.93 20.90 -20.27
CA ARG A 175 -19.65 20.19 -21.33
C ARG A 175 -20.99 20.85 -21.66
N ALA A 176 -21.74 21.30 -20.64
CA ALA A 176 -23.00 22.04 -20.85
C ALA A 176 -22.79 23.38 -21.59
N ARG A 177 -21.61 23.99 -21.46
CA ARG A 177 -21.22 25.21 -22.21
C ARG A 177 -20.61 24.91 -23.59
N GLY A 178 -20.72 23.68 -24.08
CA GLY A 178 -20.14 23.25 -25.37
C GLY A 178 -18.62 23.12 -25.38
N VAL A 179 -17.96 23.19 -24.21
CA VAL A 179 -16.51 23.07 -24.09
C VAL A 179 -16.15 21.59 -23.93
N ASP A 180 -15.84 20.92 -25.03
CA ASP A 180 -15.39 19.52 -25.06
C ASP A 180 -14.11 19.36 -25.90
N ALA A 181 -13.25 18.41 -25.52
CA ALA A 181 -11.98 18.12 -26.18
C ALA A 181 -12.15 17.32 -27.48
N GLY A 182 -13.29 16.64 -27.65
CA GLY A 182 -13.52 15.68 -28.72
C GLY A 182 -12.40 14.64 -28.82
N ARG A 183 -11.87 14.45 -30.05
CA ARG A 183 -10.79 13.50 -30.36
C ARG A 183 -9.38 14.11 -30.30
N ASN A 184 -9.24 15.43 -30.06
CA ASN A 184 -7.94 16.09 -30.11
C ASN A 184 -7.18 15.96 -28.77
N PRO A 185 -6.00 15.30 -28.74
CA PRO A 185 -5.24 15.10 -27.51
C PRO A 185 -4.72 16.42 -26.89
N LEU A 186 -4.33 17.40 -27.72
CA LEU A 186 -3.86 18.71 -27.24
C LEU A 186 -4.99 19.50 -26.56
N ALA A 187 -6.19 19.46 -27.14
CA ALA A 187 -7.38 20.09 -26.55
C ALA A 187 -7.74 19.44 -25.20
N ARG A 188 -7.61 18.11 -25.10
CA ARG A 188 -7.83 17.37 -23.86
C ARG A 188 -6.85 17.77 -22.77
N LEU A 189 -5.57 17.91 -23.11
CA LEU A 189 -4.55 18.33 -22.15
C LEU A 189 -4.78 19.77 -21.66
N ARG A 190 -5.11 20.69 -22.57
CA ARG A 190 -5.47 22.08 -22.20
C ARG A 190 -6.68 22.13 -21.29
N LEU A 191 -7.72 21.34 -21.59
CA LEU A 191 -8.92 21.26 -20.76
C LEU A 191 -8.65 20.66 -19.38
N PHE A 192 -7.84 19.61 -19.32
CA PHE A 192 -7.36 19.04 -18.06
C PHE A 192 -6.61 20.09 -17.22
N GLY A 193 -5.62 20.77 -17.81
CA GLY A 193 -4.85 21.81 -17.12
C GLY A 193 -5.72 22.95 -16.60
N SER A 194 -6.65 23.46 -17.42
CA SER A 194 -7.57 24.54 -16.99
C SER A 194 -8.55 24.11 -15.89
N THR A 195 -8.95 22.83 -15.87
CA THR A 195 -9.83 22.28 -14.84
C THR A 195 -9.05 22.05 -13.54
N ALA A 196 -7.83 21.52 -13.64
CA ALA A 196 -6.92 21.35 -12.51
C ALA A 196 -6.58 22.69 -11.86
N PHE A 197 -6.32 23.73 -12.65
CA PHE A 197 -6.07 25.08 -12.12
C PHE A 197 -7.29 25.64 -11.37
N ALA A 198 -8.49 25.50 -11.93
CA ALA A 198 -9.72 25.92 -11.26
C ALA A 198 -9.93 25.20 -9.91
N LEU A 199 -9.64 23.90 -9.87
CA LEU A 199 -9.69 23.11 -8.63
C LEU A 199 -8.62 23.52 -7.64
N LEU A 200 -7.41 23.83 -8.09
CA LEU A 200 -6.33 24.30 -7.23
C LEU A 200 -6.75 25.59 -6.50
N VAL A 201 -7.31 26.56 -7.24
CA VAL A 201 -7.83 27.81 -6.66
C VAL A 201 -8.95 27.51 -5.65
N GLY A 202 -9.87 26.60 -5.99
CA GLY A 202 -10.93 26.16 -5.08
C GLY A 202 -10.40 25.47 -3.81
N ALA A 203 -9.36 24.65 -3.94
CA ALA A 203 -8.69 23.97 -2.84
C ALA A 203 -7.99 24.96 -1.91
N ILE A 204 -7.24 25.93 -2.46
CA ILE A 204 -6.57 26.99 -1.69
C ILE A 204 -7.61 27.78 -0.89
N ARG A 205 -8.69 28.23 -1.52
CA ARG A 205 -9.74 29.01 -0.84
C ARG A 205 -10.40 28.24 0.30
N ARG A 206 -10.63 26.93 0.10
CA ARG A 206 -11.16 26.05 1.16
C ARG A 206 -10.16 25.84 2.28
N GLY A 207 -8.88 25.65 1.96
CA GLY A 207 -7.80 25.55 2.94
C GLY A 207 -7.71 26.81 3.82
N THR A 208 -7.74 28.00 3.21
CA THR A 208 -7.73 29.27 3.96
C THR A 208 -8.94 29.40 4.88
N ARG A 209 -10.14 29.07 4.40
CA ARG A 209 -11.36 29.09 5.24
C ARG A 209 -11.29 28.10 6.40
N LEU A 210 -10.75 26.91 6.15
CA LEU A 210 -10.56 25.90 7.18
C LEU A 210 -9.56 26.37 8.23
N ALA A 211 -8.43 26.96 7.82
CA ALA A 211 -7.44 27.52 8.73
C ALA A 211 -8.05 28.60 9.63
N VAL A 212 -8.73 29.60 9.06
CA VAL A 212 -9.40 30.66 9.82
C VAL A 212 -10.45 30.08 10.78
N ALA A 213 -11.21 29.07 10.35
CA ALA A 213 -12.20 28.41 11.21
C ALA A 213 -11.55 27.60 12.34
N MET A 214 -10.35 27.05 12.12
CA MET A 214 -9.57 26.34 13.14
C MET A 214 -8.98 27.33 14.16
N ASP A 215 -8.46 28.47 13.70
CA ASP A 215 -7.94 29.53 14.58
C ASP A 215 -9.06 30.12 15.44
N ALA A 216 -10.23 30.39 14.85
CA ALA A 216 -11.40 30.87 15.59
C ALA A 216 -11.91 29.88 16.65
N ARG A 217 -11.63 28.58 16.48
CA ARG A 217 -11.94 27.52 17.47
C ARG A 217 -10.82 27.27 18.48
N GLY A 218 -9.75 28.07 18.45
CA GLY A 218 -8.61 27.93 19.34
C GLY A 218 -7.80 26.66 19.10
N PHE A 219 -7.72 26.19 17.84
CA PHE A 219 -7.01 24.95 17.52
C PHE A 219 -5.52 24.97 17.93
N ASP A 220 -4.89 26.14 17.90
CA ASP A 220 -3.52 26.38 18.36
C ASP A 220 -3.45 27.30 19.60
N ALA A 221 -4.42 27.17 20.52
CA ALA A 221 -4.52 28.01 21.72
C ALA A 221 -3.43 27.76 22.79
N GLY A 222 -2.37 27.00 22.48
CA GLY A 222 -1.29 26.69 23.44
C GLY A 222 -1.69 25.80 24.62
N THR A 223 -2.93 25.30 24.66
CA THR A 223 -3.43 24.41 25.71
C THR A 223 -3.16 22.93 25.39
N PRO A 224 -3.03 22.05 26.41
CA PRO A 224 -2.90 20.62 26.19
C PRO A 224 -4.10 20.06 25.43
N ARG A 225 -3.86 19.44 24.28
CA ARG A 225 -4.93 18.87 23.44
C ARG A 225 -5.55 17.63 24.09
N THR A 226 -6.88 17.58 24.09
CA THR A 226 -7.66 16.38 24.42
C THR A 226 -8.08 15.63 23.16
N VAL A 227 -8.20 14.30 23.23
CA VAL A 227 -8.54 13.45 22.08
C VAL A 227 -9.96 12.89 22.22
N ALA A 228 -10.82 13.13 21.23
CA ALA A 228 -12.21 12.67 21.24
C ALA A 228 -12.34 11.15 21.00
N ARG A 229 -11.55 10.57 20.08
CA ARG A 229 -11.52 9.13 19.80
C ARG A 229 -10.25 8.51 20.35
N ARG A 230 -10.35 7.74 21.44
CA ARG A 230 -9.19 7.06 22.03
C ARG A 230 -8.85 5.77 21.29
N GLN A 231 -7.62 5.68 20.80
CA GLN A 231 -7.04 4.45 20.25
C GLN A 231 -6.26 3.74 21.35
N ARG A 232 -6.84 2.68 21.92
CA ARG A 232 -6.15 1.89 22.96
C ARG A 232 -5.22 0.86 22.30
N PHE A 233 -3.99 0.76 22.78
CA PHE A 233 -3.12 -0.36 22.45
C PHE A 233 -3.40 -1.49 23.44
N THR A 234 -3.85 -2.65 22.94
CA THR A 234 -4.17 -3.81 23.77
C THR A 234 -3.05 -4.85 23.70
N ARG A 235 -2.97 -5.76 24.68
CA ARG A 235 -1.99 -6.87 24.67
C ARG A 235 -2.10 -7.72 23.41
N ALA A 236 -3.30 -7.88 22.88
CA ALA A 236 -3.54 -8.60 21.64
C ALA A 236 -2.97 -7.90 20.39
N ASP A 237 -2.83 -6.56 20.41
CA ASP A 237 -2.13 -5.82 19.36
C ASP A 237 -0.61 -6.09 19.42
N GLY A 238 -0.06 -6.22 20.62
CA GLY A 238 1.32 -6.69 20.83
C GLY A 238 1.53 -8.13 20.36
N LEU A 239 0.58 -9.03 20.63
CA LEU A 239 0.63 -10.42 20.15
C LEU A 239 0.56 -10.51 18.62
N LEU A 240 -0.16 -9.61 17.94
CA LEU A 240 -0.16 -9.53 16.48
C LEU A 240 1.23 -9.20 15.94
N VAL A 241 1.90 -8.20 16.53
CA VAL A 241 3.24 -7.78 16.13
C VAL A 241 4.27 -8.88 16.40
N ALA A 242 4.22 -9.49 17.60
CA ALA A 242 5.08 -10.62 17.95
C ALA A 242 4.83 -11.83 17.04
N GLY A 243 3.57 -12.15 16.76
CA GLY A 243 3.19 -13.24 15.85
C GLY A 243 3.73 -13.00 14.44
N ALA A 244 3.68 -11.77 13.92
CA ALA A 244 4.26 -11.44 12.63
C ALA A 244 5.79 -11.64 12.62
N ALA A 245 6.49 -11.23 13.69
CA ALA A 245 7.93 -11.45 13.82
C ALA A 245 8.28 -12.95 13.88
N VAL A 246 7.53 -13.73 14.66
CA VAL A 246 7.73 -15.19 14.77
C VAL A 246 7.47 -15.90 13.45
N LEU A 247 6.40 -15.53 12.73
CA LEU A 247 6.08 -16.13 11.44
C LEU A 247 7.13 -15.79 10.37
N ALA A 248 7.59 -14.54 10.32
CA ALA A 248 8.64 -14.14 9.40
C ALA A 248 9.98 -14.82 9.74
N GLY A 249 10.36 -14.83 11.02
CA GLY A 249 11.56 -15.52 11.50
C GLY A 249 11.49 -17.04 11.29
N GLY A 250 10.33 -17.64 11.46
CA GLY A 250 10.08 -19.06 11.17
C GLY A 250 10.25 -19.39 9.69
N ALA A 251 9.73 -18.54 8.79
CA ALA A 251 9.95 -18.70 7.36
C ALA A 251 11.44 -18.63 6.99
N LEU A 252 12.21 -17.73 7.62
CA LEU A 252 13.66 -17.68 7.47
C LEU A 252 14.36 -18.92 8.04
N ALA A 253 14.00 -19.34 9.26
CA ALA A 253 14.61 -20.49 9.92
C ALA A 253 14.41 -21.78 9.11
N VAL A 254 13.23 -21.96 8.51
CA VAL A 254 12.97 -23.08 7.58
C VAL A 254 13.87 -22.99 6.35
N SER A 255 14.06 -21.79 5.77
CA SER A 255 14.98 -21.59 4.64
C SER A 255 16.44 -21.90 5.00
N VAL A 256 16.85 -21.55 6.22
CA VAL A 256 18.19 -21.87 6.76
C VAL A 256 18.33 -23.38 6.98
N ALA A 257 17.33 -24.03 7.58
CA ALA A 257 17.34 -25.48 7.83
C ALA A 257 17.36 -26.30 6.53
N LEU A 258 16.74 -25.80 5.47
CA LEU A 258 16.79 -26.37 4.12
C LEU A 258 18.13 -26.14 3.40
N GLY A 259 19.07 -25.42 4.03
CA GLY A 259 20.37 -25.09 3.43
C GLY A 259 20.28 -24.15 2.23
N THR A 260 19.10 -23.58 1.97
CA THR A 260 18.89 -22.68 0.83
C THR A 260 19.26 -21.26 1.13
N PHE A 261 19.59 -20.89 2.38
CA PHE A 261 19.73 -19.50 2.81
C PHE A 261 20.89 -18.74 2.12
N ARG A 262 20.56 -17.71 1.35
CA ARG A 262 21.49 -16.72 0.80
C ARG A 262 21.14 -15.35 1.35
N PRO A 263 21.95 -14.79 2.27
CA PRO A 263 21.71 -13.46 2.78
C PRO A 263 21.93 -12.41 1.68
N LEU A 264 21.17 -11.32 1.75
CA LEU A 264 21.35 -10.18 0.85
C LEU A 264 22.58 -9.33 1.20
N ILE A 265 23.03 -9.42 2.45
CA ILE A 265 24.25 -8.77 2.97
C ILE A 265 25.21 -9.89 3.38
N GLY A 266 26.26 -10.10 2.58
CA GLY A 266 27.27 -11.15 2.74
C GLY A 266 27.90 -11.48 1.39
#